data_AF-A0A4S8HD34-F1
#
_entry.id   AF-A0A4S8HD34-F1
#
_cell.length_a   1.000
_cell.length_b   1.000
_cell.length_c   1.000
_cell.angle_alpha   90.00
_cell.angle_beta   90.00
_cell.angle_gamma   90.00
#
_symmetry.space_group_name_H-M   'P 1'
#
loop_
_entity.id
_entity.type
_entity.pdbx_description
1 polymer ?
#
loop_
_entity_poly.entity_id
_entity_poly.type
_entity_poly.pdbx_seq_one_letter_code
_entity_poly.pdbx_strand_id
1 'polypeptide(L)'
;MGKTVAHISFYTPWERKRIARIVFALLLGALVWSFFSNTLLHQLQKPVIKFPYVDPTYWIMHYLGIPELITGNFVMACTFDTALFASCILSFMYPEKRLYCWSFIILYFIYFITFNTFGTHHTNHKIGFLFIAIPFTVADYKSFNFLWQGLRYFLLFAYADAFLWKLFRLSWLHPDQGLLIMKKNVAAFLYFEPNTLQAGLYRWSLQHPAWVNGAYLVGMLLEGLFIVGFFTRKFDHYLFILSILLPVGFYLMADANFFEFLILNLTLINFHKLFVRAQ
;
A
#
# COMPACT_ATOMS: atom_id res chain seq x y z
N MET A 1 -17.77 -29.28 26.06
CA MET A 1 -17.68 -29.03 24.60
C MET A 1 -17.64 -27.53 24.35
N GLY A 2 -16.45 -26.93 24.38
CA GLY A 2 -16.29 -25.51 24.01
C GLY A 2 -16.26 -25.42 22.49
N LYS A 3 -17.26 -24.79 21.88
CA LYS A 3 -17.23 -24.46 20.45
C LYS A 3 -16.02 -23.56 20.20
N THR A 4 -15.13 -24.00 19.32
CA THR A 4 -13.92 -23.31 18.86
C THR A 4 -14.30 -22.07 18.04
N VAL A 5 -14.84 -21.06 18.70
CA VAL A 5 -15.08 -19.74 18.10
C VAL A 5 -13.77 -18.97 18.16
N ALA A 6 -12.80 -19.33 17.32
CA ALA A 6 -11.75 -18.42 16.85
C ALA A 6 -10.83 -19.13 15.86
N HIS A 7 -11.04 -18.92 14.56
CA HIS A 7 -9.99 -19.08 13.56
C HIS A 7 -8.94 -17.96 13.65
N ILE A 8 -8.56 -17.55 14.88
CA ILE A 8 -7.60 -16.48 15.12
C ILE A 8 -6.25 -17.11 15.46
N SER A 9 -5.28 -16.96 14.56
CA SER A 9 -3.89 -17.29 14.85
C SER A 9 -3.30 -16.21 15.74
N PHE A 10 -2.88 -16.61 16.94
CA PHE A 10 -2.08 -15.78 17.84
C PHE A 10 -0.60 -16.10 17.64
N TYR A 11 0.20 -15.08 17.39
CA TYR A 11 1.65 -15.14 17.27
C TYR A 11 2.32 -14.94 18.62
N THR A 12 3.37 -15.73 18.84
CA THR A 12 4.25 -15.66 19.99
C THR A 12 5.16 -14.42 19.93
N PRO A 13 5.79 -14.01 21.05
CA PRO A 13 6.71 -12.87 21.06
C PRO A 13 7.87 -13.00 20.06
N TRP A 14 8.38 -14.22 19.89
CA TRP A 14 9.47 -14.48 18.95
C TRP A 14 9.02 -14.38 17.49
N GLU A 15 7.83 -14.89 17.17
CA GLU A 15 7.25 -14.75 15.82
C GLU A 15 6.99 -13.28 15.50
N ARG A 16 6.43 -12.51 16.45
CA ARG A 16 6.27 -11.06 16.32
C ARG A 16 7.59 -10.36 15.96
N LYS A 17 8.69 -10.71 16.64
CA LYS A 17 10.02 -10.13 16.37
C LYS A 17 10.49 -10.40 14.94
N ARG A 18 10.28 -11.62 14.44
CA ARG A 18 10.62 -12.00 13.06
C ARG A 18 9.73 -11.30 12.04
N ILE A 19 8.42 -11.25 12.28
CA ILE A 19 7.47 -10.53 11.42
C ILE A 19 7.86 -9.05 11.35
N ALA A 20 8.19 -8.42 12.48
CA ALA A 20 8.64 -7.03 12.51
C ALA A 20 9.88 -6.80 11.62
N ARG A 21 10.87 -7.70 11.71
CA ARG A 21 12.07 -7.63 10.86
C ARG A 21 11.74 -7.76 9.38
N ILE A 22 10.83 -8.66 9.00
CA ILE A 22 10.38 -8.81 7.61
C ILE A 22 9.70 -7.51 7.15
N VAL A 23 8.76 -6.98 7.95
CA VAL A 23 8.04 -5.73 7.64
C VAL A 23 9.02 -4.57 7.46
N PHE A 24 9.89 -4.31 8.43
CA PHE A 24 10.83 -3.19 8.36
C PHE A 24 11.93 -3.39 7.32
N ALA A 25 12.28 -4.63 6.96
CA ALA A 25 13.17 -4.88 5.81
C ALA A 25 12.51 -4.50 4.48
N LEU A 26 11.23 -4.84 4.30
CA LEU A 26 10.47 -4.44 3.10
C LEU A 26 10.27 -2.92 3.04
N LEU A 27 9.94 -2.29 4.17
CA LEU A 27 9.83 -0.83 4.27
C LEU A 27 11.16 -0.15 3.94
N LEU A 28 12.29 -0.68 4.44
CA LEU A 28 13.62 -0.16 4.11
C LEU A 28 13.92 -0.32 2.62
N GLY A 29 13.62 -1.49 2.04
CA GLY A 29 13.76 -1.72 0.61
C GLY A 29 12.96 -0.72 -0.23
N ALA A 30 11.74 -0.38 0.21
CA ALA A 30 10.92 0.61 -0.46
C ALA A 30 11.44 2.05 -0.29
N LEU A 31 12.01 2.41 0.88
CA LEU A 31 12.69 3.69 1.06
C LEU A 31 13.93 3.81 0.17
N VAL A 32 14.71 2.73 0.03
CA VAL A 32 15.85 2.66 -0.89
C VAL A 32 15.38 2.82 -2.33
N TRP A 33 14.30 2.14 -2.73
CA TRP A 33 13.69 2.36 -4.03
C TRP A 33 13.26 3.81 -4.24
N SER A 34 12.66 4.43 -3.22
CA SER A 34 12.28 5.84 -3.26
C SER A 34 13.47 6.80 -3.44
N PHE A 35 14.61 6.49 -2.82
CA PHE A 35 15.87 7.23 -3.00
C PHE A 35 16.31 7.20 -4.46
N PHE A 36 16.38 6.01 -5.08
CA PHE A 36 16.79 5.87 -6.48
C PHE A 36 15.76 6.40 -7.48
N SER A 37 14.48 6.44 -7.09
CA SER A 37 13.39 6.96 -7.91
C SER A 37 13.22 8.48 -7.81
N ASN A 38 14.10 9.18 -7.09
CA ASN A 38 14.01 10.63 -6.86
C ASN A 38 12.70 11.09 -6.18
N THR A 39 12.20 10.28 -5.24
CA THR A 39 10.91 10.52 -4.55
C THR A 39 11.04 10.85 -3.06
N LEU A 40 12.26 11.08 -2.56
CA LEU A 40 12.50 11.55 -1.20
C LEU A 40 12.37 13.08 -1.10
N LEU A 41 12.20 13.59 0.13
CA LEU A 41 11.86 15.00 0.31
C LEU A 41 12.99 15.95 -0.09
N HIS A 42 14.25 15.58 0.16
CA HIS A 42 15.39 16.41 -0.27
C HIS A 42 15.53 16.51 -1.79
N GLN A 43 14.88 15.62 -2.54
CA GLN A 43 14.91 15.57 -4.01
C GLN A 43 13.80 16.39 -4.66
N LEU A 44 12.81 16.88 -3.90
CA LEU A 44 11.64 17.62 -4.42
C LEU A 44 11.93 19.06 -4.91
N GLN A 45 13.18 19.54 -4.82
CA GLN A 45 13.63 20.84 -5.35
C GLN A 45 12.74 22.06 -5.02
N LYS A 46 12.24 22.17 -3.78
CA LYS A 46 11.36 23.27 -3.33
C LYS A 46 10.10 23.40 -4.21
N PRO A 47 9.20 22.40 -4.15
CA PRO A 47 8.03 22.35 -5.02
C PRO A 47 7.06 23.49 -4.69
N VAL A 48 6.50 24.11 -5.74
CA VAL A 48 5.55 25.24 -5.62
C VAL A 48 4.10 24.79 -5.80
N ILE A 49 3.88 23.79 -6.65
CA ILE A 49 2.54 23.27 -6.97
C ILE A 49 2.09 22.34 -5.85
N LYS A 50 0.91 22.60 -5.30
CA LYS A 50 0.30 21.82 -4.21
C LYS A 50 -1.03 21.22 -4.70
N PHE A 51 -1.25 19.94 -4.44
CA PHE A 51 -2.52 19.29 -4.72
C PHE A 51 -3.07 18.51 -3.52
N PRO A 52 -3.50 19.19 -2.43
CA PRO A 52 -4.09 18.55 -1.26
C PRO A 52 -5.50 17.97 -1.51
N TYR A 53 -6.15 18.33 -2.63
CA TYR A 53 -7.52 17.92 -2.99
C TYR A 53 -8.53 18.23 -1.87
N VAL A 54 -9.50 17.34 -1.61
CA VAL A 54 -10.57 17.56 -0.62
C VAL A 54 -10.24 16.99 0.78
N ASP A 55 -9.00 16.57 1.04
CA ASP A 55 -8.64 15.90 2.30
C ASP A 55 -8.28 16.92 3.41
N PRO A 56 -9.07 17.01 4.50
CA PRO A 56 -8.81 17.95 5.59
C PRO A 56 -7.45 17.72 6.29
N THR A 57 -6.96 16.49 6.32
CA THR A 57 -5.69 16.15 6.96
C THR A 57 -4.52 16.81 6.21
N TYR A 58 -4.58 16.80 4.87
CA TYR A 58 -3.61 17.48 4.03
C TYR A 58 -3.68 18.99 4.25
N TRP A 59 -4.89 19.55 4.27
CA TRP A 59 -5.09 20.99 4.53
C TRP A 59 -4.55 21.44 5.89
N ILE A 60 -4.78 20.67 6.96
CA ILE A 60 -4.25 20.97 8.29
C ILE A 60 -2.72 21.00 8.28
N MET A 61 -2.07 20.02 7.64
CA MET A 61 -0.60 19.97 7.54
C MET A 61 -0.02 21.18 6.80
N HIS A 62 -0.67 21.61 5.71
CA HIS A 62 -0.28 22.82 4.98
C HIS A 62 -0.57 24.11 5.73
N TYR A 63 -1.65 24.16 6.51
CA TYR A 63 -1.94 25.30 7.38
C TYR A 63 -0.86 25.46 8.47
N LEU A 64 -0.36 24.35 9.00
CA LEU A 64 0.77 24.33 9.93
C LEU A 64 2.14 24.59 9.26
N GLY A 65 2.19 24.64 7.92
CA GLY A 65 3.41 24.87 7.13
C GLY A 65 4.43 23.73 7.21
N ILE A 66 4.04 22.53 7.66
CA ILE A 66 4.97 21.42 7.89
C ILE A 66 5.63 20.94 6.58
N PRO A 67 4.87 20.63 5.50
CA PRO A 67 5.47 20.23 4.23
C PRO A 67 6.43 21.28 3.69
N GLU A 68 6.03 22.55 3.70
CA GLU A 68 6.80 23.68 3.17
C GLU A 68 8.08 23.95 3.96
N LEU A 69 8.03 23.84 5.29
CA LEU A 69 9.20 24.02 6.14
C LEU A 69 10.28 22.97 5.81
N ILE A 70 9.88 21.71 5.65
CA ILE A 70 10.79 20.60 5.34
C ILE A 70 11.33 20.75 3.92
N THR A 71 10.47 20.88 2.91
CA THR A 71 10.90 20.91 1.50
C THR A 71 11.52 22.25 1.09
N GLY A 72 11.27 23.33 1.85
CA GLY A 72 11.82 24.66 1.61
C GLY A 72 13.30 24.80 1.97
N ASN A 73 13.84 23.91 2.82
CA ASN A 73 15.23 23.91 3.25
C ASN A 73 15.88 22.55 3.00
N PHE A 74 16.90 22.53 2.12
CA PHE A 74 17.60 21.30 1.74
C PHE A 74 18.20 20.54 2.93
N VAL A 75 18.82 21.25 3.88
CA VAL A 75 19.43 20.61 5.06
C VAL A 75 18.37 19.97 5.94
N MET A 76 17.22 20.64 6.10
CA MET A 76 16.11 20.10 6.87
C MET A 76 15.51 18.86 6.19
N ALA A 77 15.33 18.90 4.87
CA ALA A 77 14.87 17.74 4.10
C ALA A 77 15.84 16.55 4.19
N CYS A 78 17.15 16.77 4.07
CA CYS A 78 18.16 15.73 4.25
C CYS A 78 18.15 15.15 5.67
N THR A 79 18.00 16.01 6.69
CA THR A 79 17.90 15.58 8.09
C THR A 79 16.65 14.74 8.31
N PHE A 80 15.52 15.15 7.72
CA PHE A 80 14.26 14.42 7.79
C PHE A 80 14.38 13.04 7.12
N ASP A 81 14.90 12.97 5.90
CA ASP A 81 15.07 11.70 5.20
C ASP A 81 16.04 10.78 5.96
N THR A 82 17.13 11.32 6.52
CA THR A 82 18.06 10.57 7.38
C THR A 82 17.36 10.03 8.62
N ALA A 83 16.54 10.84 9.29
CA ALA A 83 15.76 10.42 10.45
C ALA A 83 14.75 9.32 10.09
N LEU A 84 14.11 9.43 8.91
CA LEU A 84 13.18 8.42 8.40
C LEU A 84 13.88 7.07 8.18
N PHE A 85 15.02 7.05 7.49
CA PHE A 85 15.83 5.85 7.31
C PHE A 85 16.32 5.29 8.64
N ALA A 86 16.86 6.14 9.52
CA ALA A 86 17.36 5.73 10.83
C ALA A 86 16.25 5.09 11.68
N SER A 87 15.04 5.67 11.72
CA SER A 87 13.92 5.11 12.46
C SER A 87 13.46 3.75 11.92
N CYS A 88 13.52 3.54 10.60
CA CYS A 88 13.24 2.26 9.96
C CYS A 88 14.30 1.20 10.32
N ILE A 89 15.59 1.56 10.22
CA ILE A 89 16.71 0.67 10.57
C ILE A 89 16.67 0.30 12.06
N LEU A 90 16.44 1.28 12.94
CA LEU A 90 16.33 1.03 14.37
C LEU A 90 15.12 0.15 14.71
N SER A 91 14.00 0.30 14.00
CA SER A 91 12.82 -0.58 14.15
C SER A 91 13.11 -2.01 13.67
N PHE A 92 13.93 -2.17 12.63
CA PHE A 92 14.40 -3.47 12.16
C PHE A 92 15.34 -4.15 13.18
N MET A 93 16.34 -3.43 13.69
CA MET A 93 17.33 -3.98 14.63
C MET A 93 16.71 -4.25 16.01
N TYR A 94 15.88 -3.33 16.49
CA TYR A 94 15.29 -3.32 17.83
C TYR A 94 13.75 -3.26 17.79
N PRO A 95 13.06 -4.26 17.22
CA PRO A 95 11.61 -4.25 17.02
C PRO A 95 10.77 -4.26 18.31
N GLU A 96 11.39 -4.49 19.47
CA GLU A 96 10.75 -4.43 20.78
C GLU A 96 10.71 -2.99 21.32
N LYS A 97 11.55 -2.09 20.78
CA LYS A 97 11.63 -0.69 21.19
C LYS A 97 10.58 0.13 20.42
N ARG A 98 9.40 0.24 21.03
CA ARG A 98 8.22 0.96 20.50
C ARG A 98 8.50 2.38 20.03
N LEU A 99 9.45 3.08 20.69
CA LEU A 99 9.83 4.45 20.32
C LEU A 99 10.22 4.53 18.84
N TYR A 100 11.05 3.59 18.35
CA TYR A 100 11.49 3.61 16.96
C TYR A 100 10.35 3.38 15.97
N CYS A 101 9.40 2.50 16.32
CA CYS A 101 8.21 2.26 15.51
C CYS A 101 7.30 3.49 15.47
N TRP A 102 7.10 4.17 16.60
CA TRP A 102 6.35 5.43 16.65
C TRP A 102 7.03 6.54 15.87
N SER A 103 8.34 6.71 16.02
CA SER A 103 9.13 7.67 15.24
C SER A 103 8.99 7.40 13.75
N PHE A 104 9.09 6.13 13.33
CA PHE A 104 8.89 5.76 11.92
C PHE A 104 7.48 6.11 11.44
N ILE A 105 6.43 5.77 12.18
CA ILE A 105 5.04 6.07 11.78
C ILE A 105 4.83 7.58 11.62
N ILE A 106 5.31 8.39 12.56
CA ILE A 106 5.16 9.85 12.53
C ILE A 106 5.93 10.44 11.33
N LEU A 107 7.20 10.06 11.16
CA LEU A 107 8.02 10.53 10.04
C LEU A 107 7.44 10.07 8.70
N TYR A 108 7.03 8.81 8.60
CA TYR A 108 6.44 8.27 7.37
C TYR A 108 5.09 8.92 7.06
N PHE A 109 4.29 9.29 8.06
CA PHE A 109 3.04 10.04 7.86
C PHE A 109 3.30 11.43 7.28
N ILE A 110 4.28 12.15 7.82
CA ILE A 110 4.68 13.47 7.28
C ILE A 110 5.22 13.31 5.85
N TYR A 111 6.05 12.29 5.61
CA TYR A 111 6.55 11.95 4.28
C TYR A 111 5.39 11.65 3.31
N PHE A 112 4.45 10.81 3.72
CA PHE A 112 3.28 10.41 2.95
C PHE A 112 2.45 11.61 2.49
N ILE A 113 2.12 12.54 3.40
CA ILE A 113 1.34 13.73 3.06
C ILE A 113 2.14 14.64 2.14
N THR A 114 3.40 14.94 2.50
CA THR A 114 4.27 15.82 1.72
C THR A 114 4.47 15.31 0.30
N PHE A 115 4.74 14.01 0.16
CA PHE A 115 4.92 13.35 -1.13
C PHE A 115 3.65 13.41 -1.99
N ASN A 116 2.48 13.09 -1.43
CA ASN A 116 1.24 13.08 -2.20
C ASN A 116 0.80 14.50 -2.61
N THR A 117 0.94 15.50 -1.72
CA THR A 117 0.63 16.89 -2.09
C THR A 117 1.49 17.37 -3.24
N PHE A 118 2.81 17.25 -3.13
CA PHE A 118 3.75 17.84 -4.09
C PHE A 118 3.96 16.97 -5.33
N GLY A 119 3.84 15.65 -5.19
CA GLY A 119 3.79 14.72 -6.31
C GLY A 119 2.48 14.83 -7.11
N THR A 120 1.51 15.62 -6.64
CA THR A 120 0.18 15.76 -7.25
C THR A 120 -0.54 14.42 -7.41
N HIS A 121 -0.18 13.45 -6.57
CA HIS A 121 -0.79 12.14 -6.51
C HIS A 121 -1.79 12.11 -5.37
N HIS A 122 -3.05 11.80 -5.68
CA HIS A 122 -4.08 11.51 -4.68
C HIS A 122 -4.45 10.02 -4.68
N THR A 123 -3.46 9.17 -4.95
CA THR A 123 -3.62 7.73 -4.95
C THR A 123 -3.12 7.19 -3.60
N ASN A 124 -3.96 6.45 -2.88
CA ASN A 124 -3.67 5.93 -1.54
C ASN A 124 -2.60 4.82 -1.51
N HIS A 125 -1.71 4.73 -2.51
CA HIS A 125 -0.77 3.62 -2.71
C HIS A 125 0.08 3.35 -1.46
N LYS A 126 0.62 4.41 -0.84
CA LYS A 126 1.53 4.33 0.31
C LYS A 126 0.89 4.06 1.68
N ILE A 127 -0.45 3.98 1.78
CA ILE A 127 -1.12 3.82 3.09
C ILE A 127 -0.78 2.47 3.76
N GLY A 128 -0.48 1.44 2.97
CA GLY A 128 -0.11 0.12 3.47
C GLY A 128 1.12 0.16 4.38
N PHE A 129 2.11 0.99 4.03
CA PHE A 129 3.35 1.14 4.79
C PHE A 129 3.14 1.83 6.14
N LEU A 130 2.22 2.80 6.19
CA LEU A 130 1.85 3.46 7.43
C LEU A 130 1.16 2.47 8.38
N PHE A 131 0.18 1.73 7.87
CA PHE A 131 -0.65 0.86 8.71
C PHE A 131 0.05 -0.41 9.17
N ILE A 132 0.91 -1.03 8.35
CA ILE A 132 1.61 -2.25 8.73
C ILE A 132 2.55 -2.08 9.94
N ALA A 133 3.01 -0.85 10.21
CA ALA A 133 3.86 -0.55 11.35
C ALA A 133 3.08 -0.45 12.68
N ILE A 134 1.78 -0.13 12.63
CA ILE A 134 0.94 0.14 13.81
C ILE A 134 0.94 -1.01 14.83
N PRO A 135 0.77 -2.29 14.44
CA PRO A 135 0.78 -3.40 15.41
C PRO A 135 2.05 -3.45 16.26
N PHE A 136 3.19 -2.98 15.77
CA PHE A 136 4.45 -3.05 16.51
C PHE A 136 4.58 -1.97 17.60
N THR A 137 3.66 -1.01 17.66
CA THR A 137 3.64 0.07 18.66
C THR A 137 3.13 -0.36 20.03
N VAL A 138 2.39 -1.46 20.13
CA VAL A 138 1.80 -1.91 21.41
C VAL A 138 2.75 -2.84 22.18
N ALA A 139 2.80 -2.72 23.51
CA ALA A 139 3.65 -3.58 24.33
C ALA A 139 3.06 -4.99 24.41
N ASP A 140 1.76 -5.06 24.67
CA ASP A 140 1.04 -6.31 24.88
C ASP A 140 0.92 -7.16 23.60
N TYR A 141 1.20 -8.45 23.73
CA TYR A 141 1.19 -9.41 22.62
C TYR A 141 -0.24 -9.70 22.15
N LYS A 142 -1.22 -9.68 23.06
CA LYS A 142 -2.63 -9.90 22.71
C LYS A 142 -3.13 -8.74 21.84
N SER A 143 -2.78 -7.51 22.22
CA SER A 143 -3.05 -6.29 21.46
C SER A 143 -2.37 -6.31 20.08
N PHE A 144 -1.10 -6.74 19.99
CA PHE A 144 -0.43 -6.92 18.70
C PHE A 144 -1.23 -7.85 17.78
N ASN A 145 -1.67 -8.99 18.31
CA ASN A 145 -2.42 -9.97 17.54
C ASN A 145 -3.77 -9.41 17.06
N PHE A 146 -4.50 -8.68 17.90
CA PHE A 146 -5.74 -8.04 17.47
C PHE A 146 -5.50 -6.98 16.39
N LEU A 147 -4.49 -6.13 16.53
CA LEU A 147 -4.14 -5.14 15.51
C LEU A 147 -3.71 -5.80 14.20
N TRP A 148 -2.91 -6.87 14.27
CA TRP A 148 -2.51 -7.65 13.10
C TRP A 148 -3.73 -8.25 12.37
N GLN A 149 -4.73 -8.70 13.12
CA GLN A 149 -6.01 -9.13 12.53
C GLN A 149 -6.85 -7.99 12.00
N GLY A 150 -6.86 -6.85 12.67
CA GLY A 150 -7.47 -5.63 12.17
C GLY A 150 -6.91 -5.25 10.80
N LEU A 151 -5.59 -5.33 10.62
CA LEU A 151 -4.96 -5.10 9.32
C LEU A 151 -5.33 -6.14 8.26
N ARG A 152 -5.48 -7.41 8.64
CA ARG A 152 -6.03 -8.43 7.73
C ARG A 152 -7.42 -8.03 7.25
N TYR A 153 -8.32 -7.67 8.16
CA TYR A 153 -9.66 -7.24 7.78
C TYR A 153 -9.68 -5.93 7.00
N PHE A 154 -8.75 -5.01 7.28
CA PHE A 154 -8.58 -3.79 6.50
C PHE A 154 -8.17 -4.08 5.05
N LEU A 155 -7.23 -5.02 4.83
CA LEU A 155 -6.87 -5.48 3.49
C LEU A 155 -8.07 -6.07 2.74
N LEU A 156 -8.81 -6.97 3.41
CA LEU A 156 -10.02 -7.58 2.84
C LEU A 156 -11.09 -6.52 2.53
N PHE A 157 -11.26 -5.56 3.43
CA PHE A 157 -12.17 -4.44 3.27
C PHE A 157 -11.80 -3.60 2.05
N ALA A 158 -10.53 -3.25 1.85
CA ALA A 158 -10.13 -2.42 0.72
C ALA A 158 -10.47 -3.06 -0.64
N TYR A 159 -10.22 -4.36 -0.81
CA TYR A 159 -10.60 -5.08 -2.04
C TYR A 159 -12.12 -5.26 -2.16
N ALA A 160 -12.80 -5.62 -1.07
CA ALA A 160 -14.25 -5.77 -1.08
C ALA A 160 -14.96 -4.43 -1.36
N ASP A 161 -14.49 -3.33 -0.80
CA ASP A 161 -14.99 -1.97 -1.05
C ASP A 161 -14.78 -1.58 -2.51
N ALA A 162 -13.60 -1.85 -3.08
CA ALA A 162 -13.33 -1.62 -4.48
C ALA A 162 -14.29 -2.40 -5.41
N PHE A 163 -14.67 -3.63 -5.03
CA PHE A 163 -15.69 -4.41 -5.73
C PHE A 163 -17.09 -3.82 -5.55
N LEU A 164 -17.49 -3.52 -4.30
CA LEU A 164 -18.82 -3.01 -3.97
C LEU A 164 -19.09 -1.66 -4.64
N TRP A 165 -18.11 -0.76 -4.72
CA TRP A 165 -18.24 0.50 -5.45
C TRP A 165 -18.50 0.30 -6.94
N LYS A 166 -17.85 -0.68 -7.57
CA LYS A 166 -18.08 -1.03 -8.98
C LYS A 166 -19.45 -1.70 -9.16
N LEU A 167 -19.84 -2.55 -8.22
CA LEU A 167 -21.11 -3.24 -8.23
C LEU A 167 -22.28 -2.26 -8.10
N PHE A 168 -22.28 -1.41 -7.08
CA PHE A 168 -23.38 -0.48 -6.79
C PHE A 168 -23.50 0.68 -7.78
N ARG A 169 -22.38 1.12 -8.37
CA ARG A 169 -22.42 2.09 -9.48
C ARG A 169 -22.77 1.45 -10.81
N LEU A 170 -23.06 0.15 -10.84
CA LEU A 170 -23.39 -0.62 -12.03
C LEU A 170 -22.33 -0.48 -13.14
N SER A 171 -21.07 -0.24 -12.77
CA SER A 171 -20.01 0.07 -13.72
C SER A 171 -19.65 -1.12 -14.62
N TRP A 172 -20.02 -2.33 -14.20
CA TRP A 172 -19.91 -3.56 -14.98
C TRP A 172 -20.93 -3.67 -16.12
N LEU A 173 -22.02 -2.90 -16.08
CA LEU A 173 -23.01 -2.84 -17.16
C LEU A 173 -22.62 -1.87 -18.28
N HIS A 174 -21.64 -1.01 -18.04
CA HIS A 174 -21.14 -0.09 -19.06
C HIS A 174 -20.16 -0.81 -19.99
N PRO A 175 -20.49 -0.99 -21.28
CA PRO A 175 -19.72 -1.86 -22.17
C PRO A 175 -18.30 -1.36 -22.42
N ASP A 176 -18.03 -0.07 -22.24
CA ASP A 176 -16.72 0.56 -22.49
C ASP A 176 -15.99 0.99 -21.21
N GLN A 177 -16.46 0.58 -20.02
CA GLN A 177 -15.92 1.08 -18.76
C GLN A 177 -14.41 0.82 -18.62
N GLY A 178 -13.95 -0.39 -18.94
CA GLY A 178 -12.54 -0.76 -18.87
C GLY A 178 -11.70 0.08 -19.84
N LEU A 179 -12.18 0.23 -21.07
CA LEU A 179 -11.51 1.03 -22.10
C LEU A 179 -11.41 2.51 -21.70
N LEU A 180 -12.46 3.09 -21.13
CA LEU A 180 -12.49 4.48 -20.68
C LEU A 180 -11.50 4.71 -19.52
N ILE A 181 -11.44 3.79 -18.57
CA ILE A 181 -10.46 3.84 -17.46
C ILE A 181 -9.03 3.77 -18.03
N MET A 182 -8.78 2.83 -18.95
CA MET A 182 -7.47 2.68 -19.57
C MET A 182 -7.06 3.97 -20.30
N LYS A 183 -7.92 4.50 -21.19
CA LYS A 183 -7.67 5.77 -21.91
C LYS A 183 -7.32 6.91 -20.97
N LYS A 184 -8.07 7.04 -19.87
CA LYS A 184 -7.82 8.09 -18.88
C LYS A 184 -6.45 7.95 -18.22
N ASN A 185 -6.06 6.75 -17.84
CA ASN A 185 -4.86 6.55 -17.05
C ASN A 185 -3.58 6.49 -17.91
N VAL A 186 -3.62 5.86 -19.09
CA VAL A 186 -2.41 5.65 -19.90
C VAL A 186 -2.06 6.83 -20.81
N ALA A 187 -2.93 7.84 -20.93
CA ALA A 187 -2.75 8.95 -21.87
C ALA A 187 -1.44 9.72 -21.63
N ALA A 188 -1.14 10.07 -20.36
CA ALA A 188 0.09 10.76 -20.01
C ALA A 188 1.33 9.91 -20.31
N PHE A 189 1.28 8.61 -19.95
CA PHE A 189 2.37 7.68 -20.22
C PHE A 189 2.67 7.55 -21.72
N LEU A 190 1.63 7.39 -22.55
CA LEU A 190 1.79 7.29 -24.00
C LEU A 190 2.32 8.58 -24.65
N TYR A 191 2.10 9.73 -24.01
CA TYR A 191 2.62 11.01 -24.46
C TYR A 191 4.10 11.18 -24.13
N PHE A 192 4.50 10.92 -22.88
CA PHE A 192 5.88 11.14 -22.42
C PHE A 192 6.83 9.99 -22.81
N GLU A 193 6.35 8.75 -22.84
CA GLU A 193 7.17 7.55 -23.04
C GLU A 193 6.68 6.67 -24.22
N PRO A 194 6.50 7.24 -25.44
CA PRO A 194 5.80 6.57 -26.55
C PRO A 194 6.53 5.35 -27.11
N ASN A 195 7.84 5.21 -26.90
CA ASN A 195 8.66 4.21 -27.59
C ASN A 195 9.04 3.00 -26.71
N THR A 196 8.41 2.88 -25.53
CA THR A 196 8.67 1.78 -24.60
C THR A 196 7.85 0.53 -24.94
N LEU A 197 8.31 -0.64 -24.47
CA LEU A 197 7.54 -1.89 -24.60
C LEU A 197 6.16 -1.78 -23.93
N GLN A 198 6.08 -1.08 -22.80
CA GLN A 198 4.84 -0.83 -22.07
C GLN A 198 3.88 0.03 -22.89
N ALA A 199 4.37 1.07 -23.59
CA ALA A 199 3.56 1.84 -24.52
C ALA A 199 3.04 0.99 -25.69
N GLY A 200 3.85 0.05 -26.19
CA GLY A 200 3.43 -0.95 -27.16
C GLY A 200 2.27 -1.81 -26.67
N LEU A 201 2.36 -2.33 -25.44
CA LEU A 201 1.28 -3.09 -24.80
C LEU A 201 0.02 -2.26 -24.63
N TYR A 202 0.13 -1.01 -24.17
CA TYR A 202 -1.02 -0.11 -24.01
C TYR A 202 -1.71 0.18 -25.35
N ARG A 203 -0.96 0.45 -26.42
CA ARG A 203 -1.54 0.65 -27.76
C ARG A 203 -2.26 -0.59 -28.26
N TRP A 204 -1.65 -1.77 -28.11
CA TRP A 204 -2.28 -3.03 -28.49
C TRP A 204 -3.59 -3.24 -27.72
N SER A 205 -3.59 -3.06 -26.40
CA SER A 205 -4.79 -3.18 -25.57
C SER A 205 -5.89 -2.19 -25.98
N LEU A 206 -5.54 -0.93 -26.27
CA LEU A 206 -6.49 0.09 -26.75
C LEU A 206 -7.14 -0.27 -28.10
N GLN A 207 -6.45 -1.07 -28.94
CA GLN A 207 -6.99 -1.59 -30.21
C GLN A 207 -7.88 -2.83 -30.02
N HIS A 208 -7.90 -3.43 -28.83
CA HIS A 208 -8.69 -4.61 -28.50
C HIS A 208 -9.67 -4.34 -27.33
N PRO A 209 -10.74 -3.53 -27.52
CA PRO A 209 -11.66 -3.15 -26.45
C PRO A 209 -12.27 -4.33 -25.68
N ALA A 210 -12.63 -5.41 -26.38
CA ALA A 210 -13.21 -6.60 -25.76
C ALA A 210 -12.27 -7.23 -24.72
N TRP A 211 -10.96 -7.23 -24.99
CA TRP A 211 -9.94 -7.70 -24.06
C TRP A 211 -9.89 -6.81 -22.80
N VAL A 212 -9.83 -5.50 -22.98
CA VAL A 212 -9.73 -4.54 -21.86
C VAL A 212 -10.99 -4.57 -20.98
N ASN A 213 -12.17 -4.59 -21.60
CA ASN A 213 -13.43 -4.65 -20.86
C ASN A 213 -13.62 -6.01 -20.18
N GLY A 214 -13.21 -7.11 -20.82
CA GLY A 214 -13.17 -8.44 -20.19
C GLY A 214 -12.23 -8.49 -18.99
N ALA A 215 -11.02 -7.96 -19.13
CA ALA A 215 -10.05 -7.87 -18.03
C ALA A 215 -10.57 -7.02 -16.86
N TYR A 216 -11.24 -5.90 -17.15
CA TYR A 216 -11.92 -5.08 -16.14
C TYR A 216 -12.96 -5.88 -15.35
N LEU A 217 -13.84 -6.63 -16.05
CA LEU A 217 -14.88 -7.44 -15.41
C LEU A 217 -14.27 -8.57 -14.57
N VAL A 218 -13.26 -9.27 -15.10
CA VAL A 218 -12.54 -10.31 -14.35
C VAL A 218 -11.88 -9.72 -13.11
N GLY A 219 -11.20 -8.58 -13.24
CA GLY A 219 -10.58 -7.87 -12.11
C GLY A 219 -11.59 -7.53 -11.02
N MET A 220 -12.75 -6.98 -11.40
CA MET A 220 -13.85 -6.72 -10.47
C MET A 220 -14.33 -7.99 -9.76
N LEU A 221 -14.55 -9.09 -10.47
CA LEU A 221 -14.99 -10.34 -9.85
C LEU A 221 -13.94 -10.91 -8.88
N LEU A 222 -12.65 -10.81 -9.23
CA LEU A 222 -11.55 -11.24 -8.38
C LEU A 222 -11.44 -10.40 -7.09
N GLU A 223 -11.67 -9.08 -7.15
CA GLU A 223 -11.79 -8.24 -5.95
C GLU A 223 -12.93 -8.73 -5.04
N GLY A 224 -14.07 -9.12 -5.62
CA GLY A 224 -15.22 -9.65 -4.88
C GLY A 224 -14.93 -10.93 -4.08
N LEU A 225 -13.95 -11.74 -4.50
CA LEU A 225 -13.54 -12.94 -3.77
C LEU A 225 -12.97 -12.64 -2.37
N PHE A 226 -12.50 -11.41 -2.12
CA PHE A 226 -12.00 -11.01 -0.80
C PHE A 226 -13.09 -10.97 0.27
N ILE A 227 -14.37 -10.91 -0.11
CA ILE A 227 -15.50 -11.03 0.81
C ILE A 227 -15.44 -12.35 1.60
N VAL A 228 -15.01 -13.45 0.97
CA VAL A 228 -14.86 -14.76 1.62
C VAL A 228 -13.88 -14.70 2.80
N GLY A 229 -12.86 -13.85 2.71
CA GLY A 229 -11.85 -13.67 3.75
C GLY A 229 -12.41 -13.13 5.07
N PHE A 230 -13.57 -12.45 5.05
CA PHE A 230 -14.21 -11.97 6.29
C PHE A 230 -14.76 -13.12 7.13
N PHE A 231 -15.21 -14.19 6.47
CA PHE A 231 -15.88 -15.32 7.12
C PHE A 231 -14.92 -16.46 7.43
N THR A 232 -13.83 -16.60 6.70
CA THR A 232 -12.89 -17.72 6.88
C THR A 232 -11.44 -17.37 6.51
N ARG A 233 -10.49 -18.11 7.11
CA ARG A 233 -9.07 -18.08 6.74
C ARG A 233 -8.63 -19.23 5.84
N LYS A 234 -9.54 -20.16 5.52
CA LYS A 234 -9.22 -21.37 4.75
C LYS A 234 -8.62 -21.03 3.38
N PHE A 235 -8.97 -19.87 2.83
CA PHE A 235 -8.58 -19.43 1.50
C PHE A 235 -7.52 -18.31 1.52
N ASP A 236 -6.91 -17.99 2.67
CA ASP A 236 -5.96 -16.88 2.79
C ASP A 236 -4.76 -17.00 1.83
N HIS A 237 -4.32 -18.22 1.50
CA HIS A 237 -3.25 -18.42 0.52
C HIS A 237 -3.69 -18.08 -0.91
N TYR A 238 -4.94 -18.36 -1.28
CA TYR A 238 -5.47 -17.93 -2.59
C TYR A 238 -5.67 -16.41 -2.61
N LEU A 239 -6.21 -15.84 -1.53
CA LEU A 239 -6.36 -14.38 -1.39
C LEU A 239 -5.01 -13.66 -1.46
N PHE A 240 -3.95 -14.25 -0.89
CA PHE A 240 -2.58 -13.73 -1.00
C PHE A 240 -2.07 -13.71 -2.45
N ILE A 241 -2.35 -14.77 -3.22
CA ILE A 241 -1.99 -14.79 -4.65
C ILE A 241 -2.79 -13.73 -5.40
N LEU A 242 -4.10 -13.65 -5.16
CA LEU A 242 -4.96 -12.66 -5.81
C LEU A 242 -4.56 -11.22 -5.48
N SER A 243 -4.16 -10.93 -4.24
CA SER A 243 -3.75 -9.58 -3.86
C SER A 243 -2.40 -9.17 -4.47
N ILE A 244 -1.62 -10.10 -5.03
CA ILE A 244 -0.46 -9.80 -5.87
C ILE A 244 -0.88 -9.64 -7.33
N LEU A 245 -1.69 -10.58 -7.85
CA LEU A 245 -2.12 -10.57 -9.25
C LEU A 245 -2.94 -9.33 -9.61
N LEU A 246 -3.82 -8.86 -8.71
CA LEU A 246 -4.67 -7.70 -8.96
C LEU A 246 -3.86 -6.40 -9.19
N PRO A 247 -2.96 -5.96 -8.28
CA PRO A 247 -2.09 -4.81 -8.54
C PRO A 247 -1.21 -4.94 -9.79
N VAL A 248 -0.69 -6.14 -10.08
CA VAL A 248 0.07 -6.37 -11.32
C VAL A 248 -0.82 -6.17 -12.54
N GLY A 249 -2.05 -6.70 -12.51
CA GLY A 249 -3.04 -6.48 -13.57
C GLY A 249 -3.41 -5.01 -13.74
N PHE A 250 -3.61 -4.28 -12.63
CA PHE A 250 -3.92 -2.84 -12.65
C PHE A 250 -2.76 -2.01 -13.21
N TYR A 251 -1.52 -2.36 -12.89
CA TYR A 251 -0.36 -1.73 -13.48
C TYR A 251 -0.31 -1.97 -15.00
N LEU A 252 -0.47 -3.22 -15.45
CA LEU A 252 -0.36 -3.58 -16.87
C LEU A 252 -1.52 -3.09 -17.74
N MET A 253 -2.71 -2.87 -17.16
CA MET A 253 -3.92 -2.52 -17.93
C MET A 253 -4.36 -1.07 -17.73
N ALA A 254 -4.02 -0.44 -16.60
CA ALA A 254 -4.56 0.84 -16.21
C ALA A 254 -3.53 1.79 -15.60
N ASP A 255 -2.23 1.50 -15.73
CA ASP A 255 -1.12 2.30 -15.18
C ASP A 255 -1.30 2.68 -13.70
N ALA A 256 -2.01 1.82 -12.95
CA ALA A 256 -2.38 2.08 -11.58
C ALA A 256 -1.47 1.29 -10.63
N ASN A 257 -0.58 2.00 -9.95
CA ASN A 257 0.39 1.42 -9.06
C ASN A 257 -0.13 1.33 -7.62
N PHE A 258 -0.19 0.11 -7.07
CA PHE A 258 -0.57 -0.19 -5.69
C PHE A 258 0.46 -1.08 -4.98
N PHE A 259 1.74 -1.07 -5.40
CA PHE A 259 2.76 -1.97 -4.85
C PHE A 259 2.95 -1.81 -3.34
N GLU A 260 2.83 -0.59 -2.80
CA GLU A 260 3.01 -0.35 -1.37
C GLU A 260 1.85 -0.91 -0.53
N PHE A 261 0.68 -1.14 -1.13
CA PHE A 261 -0.42 -1.83 -0.48
C PHE A 261 -0.12 -3.33 -0.28
N LEU A 262 0.74 -3.92 -1.11
CA LEU A 262 1.10 -5.34 -1.06
C LEU A 262 1.75 -5.75 0.27
N ILE A 263 2.35 -4.82 1.02
CA ILE A 263 2.93 -5.16 2.32
C ILE A 263 1.89 -5.70 3.30
N LEU A 264 0.63 -5.28 3.16
CA LEU A 264 -0.47 -5.75 3.98
C LEU A 264 -0.79 -7.22 3.69
N ASN A 265 -0.38 -7.78 2.54
CA ASN A 265 -0.56 -9.19 2.20
C ASN A 265 0.14 -10.12 3.20
N LEU A 266 1.17 -9.63 3.91
CA LEU A 266 1.80 -10.37 5.01
C LEU A 266 0.77 -10.80 6.07
N THR A 267 -0.33 -10.08 6.23
CA THR A 267 -1.39 -10.42 7.18
C THR A 267 -2.19 -11.68 6.80
N LEU A 268 -2.14 -12.10 5.53
CA LEU A 268 -2.73 -13.34 5.03
C LEU A 268 -1.79 -14.54 5.20
N ILE A 269 -0.50 -14.32 5.50
CA ILE A 269 0.48 -15.39 5.70
C ILE A 269 0.32 -15.97 7.11
N ASN A 270 0.21 -17.29 7.19
CA ASN A 270 0.29 -18.02 8.45
C ASN A 270 1.77 -18.23 8.84
N PHE A 271 2.33 -17.28 9.58
CA PHE A 271 3.74 -17.33 9.99
C PHE A 271 4.07 -18.51 10.91
N HIS A 272 3.10 -19.04 11.65
CA HIS A 272 3.32 -20.21 12.50
C HIS A 272 3.76 -21.42 11.65
N LYS A 273 3.04 -21.68 10.55
CA LYS A 273 3.41 -22.75 9.61
C LYS A 273 4.76 -22.50 8.93
N LEU A 274 5.09 -21.23 8.67
CA LEU A 274 6.34 -20.85 8.02
C LEU A 274 7.56 -21.08 8.92
N PHE A 275 7.46 -20.71 10.21
CA PHE A 275 8.60 -20.81 11.12
C PHE A 275 8.80 -22.19 11.71
N VAL A 276 7.75 -23.00 11.89
CA VAL A 276 7.87 -24.40 12.35
C VAL A 276 8.62 -25.27 11.33
N ARG A 277 8.48 -24.99 10.03
CA ARG A 277 9.18 -25.74 8.97
C ARG A 277 10.68 -25.41 8.83
N ALA A 278 11.15 -24.37 9.53
CA ALA A 278 12.54 -23.91 9.46
C ALA A 278 13.39 -24.39 10.65
N GLN A 279 12.83 -25.24 11.51
CA GLN A 279 13.50 -25.95 12.60
C GLN A 279 13.60 -27.44 12.23
#